data_AF-A0A5C6KX24-F1
#
_entry.id   AF-A0A5C6KX24-F1
#
_cell.length_a   1.000
_cell.length_b   1.000
_cell.length_c   1.000
_cell.angle_alpha   90.00
_cell.angle_beta   90.00
_cell.angle_gamma   90.00
#
_symmetry.space_group_name_H-M   'P 1'
#
loop_
_entity.id
_entity.type
_entity.pdbx_description
1 polymer ?
#
loop_
_entity_poly.entity_id
_entity_poly.type
_entity_poly.pdbx_seq_one_letter_code
_entity_poly.pdbx_strand_id
1 'polypeptide(L)'
;MNYIQQIQTIVILPEKRYSVKEACIFLGIHRCTIYDYIRHEERPLPFIRIHTDKRGIVFQGSDLLAYKAAGLPKKGRKFKDSTSR
;
A
#
# COMPACT_ATOMS: atom_id res chain seq x y z
N MET A 1 5.48 9.50 19.32
CA MET A 1 4.28 8.64 19.32
C MET A 1 4.56 7.39 18.46
N ASN A 2 5.13 6.36 19.08
CA ASN A 2 5.45 5.09 18.43
C ASN A 2 4.24 4.17 18.52
N TYR A 3 3.42 4.14 17.46
CA TYR A 3 2.46 3.06 17.27
C TYR A 3 3.21 1.89 16.64
N ILE A 4 3.65 0.96 17.50
CA ILE A 4 4.11 -0.36 17.10
C ILE A 4 2.91 -1.03 16.42
N GLN A 5 2.90 -1.07 15.09
CA GLN A 5 1.85 -1.70 14.29
C GLN A 5 1.89 -3.20 14.57
N GLN A 6 0.90 -3.67 15.33
CA GLN A 6 0.57 -5.07 15.55
C GLN A 6 0.49 -5.78 14.19
N ILE A 7 1.46 -6.65 13.89
CA ILE A 7 1.55 -7.37 12.61
C ILE A 7 0.49 -8.48 12.62
N GLN A 8 -0.76 -8.13 12.37
CA GLN A 8 -1.78 -9.11 11.98
C GLN A 8 -1.58 -9.38 10.49
N THR A 9 -0.90 -10.48 10.16
CA THR A 9 -0.84 -10.99 8.79
C THR A 9 -2.24 -11.41 8.35
N ILE A 10 -2.91 -10.52 7.61
CA ILE A 10 -4.19 -10.83 6.97
C ILE A 10 -3.93 -11.74 5.77
N VAL A 11 -4.75 -12.78 5.62
CA VAL A 11 -4.75 -13.64 4.43
C VAL A 11 -5.53 -12.94 3.31
N ILE A 12 -4.84 -12.60 2.23
CA ILE A 12 -5.45 -12.00 1.02
C ILE A 12 -5.85 -13.11 0.05
N LEU A 13 -7.08 -13.05 -0.44
CA LEU A 13 -7.62 -13.93 -1.47
C LEU A 13 -7.67 -13.18 -2.80
N PRO A 14 -7.25 -13.81 -3.92
CA PRO A 14 -7.13 -13.11 -5.20
C PRO A 14 -8.47 -12.56 -5.73
N GLU A 15 -9.56 -13.26 -5.46
CA GLU A 15 -10.93 -12.93 -5.89
C GLU A 15 -11.55 -11.76 -5.11
N LYS A 16 -11.04 -11.46 -3.91
CA LYS A 16 -11.65 -10.46 -3.02
C LYS A 16 -11.11 -9.06 -3.27
N ARG A 17 -11.94 -8.08 -2.91
CA ARG A 17 -11.58 -6.66 -2.91
C ARG A 17 -11.28 -6.20 -1.49
N TYR A 18 -10.25 -5.39 -1.38
CA TYR A 18 -9.72 -4.90 -0.11
C TYR A 18 -9.68 -3.38 -0.10
N SER A 19 -9.97 -2.80 1.05
CA SER A 19 -9.84 -1.36 1.29
C SER A 19 -8.38 -0.94 1.44
N VAL A 20 -8.13 0.37 1.38
CA VAL A 20 -6.80 0.96 1.67
C VAL A 20 -6.24 0.46 3.00
N LYS A 21 -7.07 0.32 4.04
CA LYS A 21 -6.63 -0.10 5.37
C LYS A 21 -6.12 -1.54 5.37
N GLU A 22 -6.83 -2.45 4.70
CA GLU A 22 -6.43 -3.85 4.57
C GLU A 22 -5.16 -3.99 3.72
N ALA A 23 -5.08 -3.24 2.62
CA ALA A 23 -3.88 -3.18 1.80
C ALA A 23 -2.64 -2.70 2.59
N CYS A 24 -2.81 -1.68 3.45
CA CYS A 24 -1.74 -1.18 4.31
C CYS A 24 -1.17 -2.28 5.22
N ILE A 25 -2.06 -3.02 5.89
CA ILE A 25 -1.67 -4.09 6.82
C ILE A 25 -1.01 -5.23 6.07
N PHE A 26 -1.56 -5.64 4.92
CA PHE A 26 -1.00 -6.73 4.11
C PHE A 26 0.39 -6.41 3.54
N LEU A 27 0.59 -5.19 3.06
CA LEU A 27 1.86 -4.73 2.50
C LEU A 27 2.84 -4.26 3.59
N GLY A 28 2.38 -4.06 4.83
CA GLY A 28 3.20 -3.57 5.94
C GLY A 28 3.65 -2.12 5.78
N ILE A 29 2.86 -1.29 5.11
CA ILE A 29 3.20 0.10 4.78
C ILE A 29 2.12 1.08 5.25
N HIS A 30 2.50 2.34 5.40
CA HIS A 30 1.57 3.39 5.82
C HIS A 30 0.63 3.80 4.68
N ARG A 31 -0.56 4.31 5.04
CA ARG A 31 -1.57 4.79 4.07
C ARG A 31 -1.04 5.81 3.07
N CYS A 32 -0.10 6.67 3.49
CA CYS A 32 0.51 7.66 2.59
C CYS A 32 1.30 6.99 1.48
N THR A 33 2.02 5.90 1.79
CA THR A 33 2.79 5.13 0.81
C THR A 33 1.86 4.47 -0.23
N ILE A 34 0.67 4.03 0.18
CA ILE A 34 -0.34 3.50 -0.76
C ILE A 34 -0.73 4.56 -1.79
N TYR A 35 -1.02 5.80 -1.36
CA TYR A 35 -1.38 6.88 -2.28
C TYR A 35 -0.20 7.29 -3.19
N ASP A 36 1.02 7.26 -2.66
CA ASP A 36 2.23 7.46 -3.46
C ASP A 36 2.38 6.36 -4.53
N TYR A 37 2.16 5.10 -4.16
CA TYR A 37 2.23 3.97 -5.09
C TYR A 37 1.13 4.01 -6.14
N ILE A 38 -0.09 4.45 -5.79
CA ILE A 38 -1.15 4.68 -6.79
C ILE A 38 -0.71 5.72 -7.84
N ARG A 39 0.05 6.74 -7.44
CA ARG A 39 0.50 7.83 -8.31
C ARG A 39 1.88 7.59 -8.91
N HIS A 40 2.44 6.39 -8.77
CA HIS A 40 3.77 6.07 -9.23
C HIS A 40 3.80 5.95 -10.76
N GLU A 41 4.80 6.55 -11.41
CA GLU A 41 4.89 6.60 -12.88
C GLU A 41 5.29 5.24 -13.47
N GLU A 42 6.32 4.58 -12.92
CA GLU A 42 6.83 3.32 -13.49
C GLU A 42 6.06 2.07 -13.04
N ARG A 43 5.64 2.00 -11.77
CA ARG A 43 4.92 0.85 -11.20
C ARG A 43 3.76 1.31 -10.32
N PRO A 44 2.67 1.84 -10.91
CA PRO A 44 1.50 2.21 -10.14
C PRO A 44 0.87 0.99 -9.46
N LEU A 45 0.42 1.15 -8.22
CA LEU A 45 -0.39 0.13 -7.54
C LEU A 45 -1.79 0.14 -8.16
N PRO A 46 -2.25 -0.95 -8.80
CA PRO A 46 -3.57 -1.00 -9.43
C PRO A 46 -4.66 -0.80 -8.40
N PHE A 47 -5.62 0.08 -8.70
CA PHE A 47 -6.75 0.35 -7.82
C PHE A 47 -8.02 0.53 -8.64
N ILE A 48 -9.15 0.18 -8.02
CA ILE A 48 -10.48 0.34 -8.58
C ILE A 48 -11.14 1.49 -7.82
N ARG A 49 -11.59 2.50 -8.56
CA ARG A 49 -12.32 3.64 -8.00
C ARG A 49 -13.81 3.33 -8.01
N ILE A 50 -14.41 3.21 -6.82
CA ILE A 50 -15.86 3.01 -6.67
C ILE A 50 -16.49 4.36 -6.35
N HIS A 51 -17.31 4.86 -7.26
CA HIS A 51 -17.98 6.16 -7.12
C HIS A 51 -19.28 6.09 -6.31
N THR A 52 -19.80 4.88 -6.07
CA THR A 52 -21.10 4.63 -5.44
C THR A 52 -21.05 4.66 -3.91
N ASP A 53 -19.89 4.47 -3.31
CA ASP A 53 -19.74 4.26 -1.86
C ASP A 53 -18.70 5.21 -1.27
N LYS A 54 -18.81 5.52 0.03
CA LYS A 54 -17.82 6.35 0.76
C LYS A 54 -16.40 5.73 0.76
N ARG A 55 -16.28 4.49 0.30
CA ARG A 55 -15.02 3.76 0.06
C ARG A 55 -14.55 4.01 -1.37
N GLY A 56 -14.03 5.21 -1.62
CA GLY A 56 -13.68 5.65 -2.98
C GLY A 56 -12.58 4.84 -3.68
N ILE A 57 -11.79 4.03 -2.97
CA ILE A 57 -10.67 3.25 -3.51
C ILE A 57 -10.65 1.85 -2.90
N VAL A 58 -10.60 0.84 -3.76
CA VAL A 58 -10.41 -0.57 -3.40
C VAL A 58 -9.34 -1.23 -4.28
N PHE A 59 -8.77 -2.32 -3.79
CA PHE A 59 -7.71 -3.08 -4.45
C PHE A 59 -8.16 -4.52 -4.66
N GLN A 60 -7.85 -5.10 -5.82
CA GLN A 60 -8.06 -6.52 -6.04
C GLN A 60 -6.98 -7.31 -5.29
N GLY A 61 -7.36 -8.44 -4.67
CA GLY A 61 -6.42 -9.28 -3.94
C GLY A 61 -5.32 -9.84 -4.83
N SER A 62 -5.64 -10.18 -6.09
CA SER A 62 -4.65 -10.63 -7.09
C SER A 62 -3.57 -9.57 -7.31
N ASP A 63 -3.97 -8.30 -7.40
CA ASP A 63 -3.06 -7.19 -7.64
C ASP A 63 -2.18 -6.94 -6.43
N LEU A 64 -2.74 -6.97 -5.21
CA LEU A 64 -1.96 -6.86 -3.97
C LEU A 64 -0.92 -7.99 -3.85
N LEU A 65 -1.30 -9.22 -4.16
CA LEU A 65 -0.41 -10.38 -4.15
C LEU A 65 0.70 -10.25 -5.19
N ALA A 66 0.35 -9.94 -6.43
CA ALA A 66 1.30 -9.74 -7.52
C ALA A 66 2.27 -8.58 -7.21
N TYR A 67 1.75 -7.48 -6.66
CA TYR A 67 2.55 -6.31 -6.32
C TYR A 67 3.53 -6.57 -5.17
N LYS A 68 3.11 -7.36 -4.17
CA LYS A 68 3.98 -7.80 -3.06
C LYS A 68 5.04 -8.78 -3.56
N ALA A 69 4.66 -9.74 -4.41
CA ALA A 69 5.56 -10.74 -5.00
C ALA A 69 6.59 -10.10 -5.93
N ALA A 70 6.19 -9.10 -6.72
CA ALA A 70 7.08 -8.33 -7.59
C ALA A 70 7.99 -7.34 -6.82
N GLY A 71 7.89 -7.31 -5.48
CA GLY A 71 8.65 -6.41 -4.60
C GLY A 71 8.08 -4.99 -4.58
N LEU A 72 7.94 -4.41 -3.38
CA LEU A 72 7.46 -3.04 -3.26
C LEU A 72 8.46 -2.06 -3.89
N PRO A 73 8.00 -1.04 -4.64
CA PRO A 73 8.88 0.00 -5.15
C PRO A 73 9.59 0.62 -3.96
N LYS A 74 10.91 0.41 -3.88
CA LYS A 74 11.76 1.13 -2.95
C LYS A 74 11.82 2.56 -3.47
N LYS A 75 10.86 3.40 -3.08
CA LYS A 75 11.05 4.85 -3.09
C LYS A 75 12.26 5.05 -2.20
N GLY A 76 13.43 5.24 -2.82
CA GLY A 76 14.72 5.27 -2.13
C GLY A 76 14.51 6.09 -0.88
N ARG A 77 14.70 5.48 0.29
CA ARG A 77 14.62 6.21 1.55
C ARG A 77 15.59 7.37 1.34
N LYS A 78 15.06 8.58 1.14
CA LYS A 78 15.86 9.79 1.28
C LYS A 78 16.23 9.74 2.76
N PHE A 79 17.31 9.05 3.08
CA PHE A 79 18.02 9.29 4.31
C PHE A 79 18.31 10.78 4.20
N LYS A 80 17.57 11.58 4.96
CA LYS A 80 17.97 12.95 5.21
C LYS A 80 19.30 12.74 5.93
N ASP A 81 20.39 12.88 5.18
CA ASP A 81 21.72 12.91 5.76
C ASP A 81 21.62 13.95 6.87
N SER A 82 21.72 13.48 8.10
CA SER A 82 21.72 14.32 9.28
C SER A 82 23.07 15.03 9.31
N THR A 83 23.26 15.93 8.36
CA THR A 83 24.36 16.86 8.30
C THR A 83 23.75 18.22 8.08
N SER A 84 23.51 18.95 9.17
CA SER A 84 23.79 20.37 9.26
C SER A 84 23.47 20.89 10.68
N ARG A 85 24.57 21.15 11.40
CA ARG A 85 24.78 22.04 12.56
C ARG A 85 24.24 21.61 13.92
#